data_AF-A0A421F7R8-F1
#
_entry.id   AF-A0A421F7R8-F1
#
_cell.length_a   1.000
_cell.length_b   1.000
_cell.length_c   1.000
_cell.angle_alpha   90.00
_cell.angle_beta   90.00
_cell.angle_gamma   90.00
#
_symmetry.space_group_name_H-M   'P 1'
#
loop_
_entity.id
_entity.type
_entity.pdbx_description
1 polymer ?
#
loop_
_entity_poly.entity_id
_entity_poly.type
_entity_poly.pdbx_seq_one_letter_code
_entity_poly.pdbx_strand_id
1 'polypeptide(L)'
;MADDDTVIRRRLLTRTTTVGKTGLKKCAETMLGLMDMMADDAVDDETCKQEIESLFWEMEQLEFEANKTKIWNYTCDRELEEYETLNSEIDESISKAMKEIEELKMKVHIEKTVRAYKEEYESIARVINELPSRKDITAEIAVQNKRLEEATSAIEAVDSKLDLRTKQFALLMNTIQNLKATLDEDTQMEEDEEKQRADEDEEMEDVEQHKSTPNGDSA
;
A
#
# COMPACT_ATOMS: atom_id res chain seq x y z
N MET A 1 -43.89 -48.18 19.75
CA MET A 1 -42.92 -47.27 19.10
C MET A 1 -41.72 -46.94 19.98
N ALA A 2 -41.85 -46.21 21.10
CA ALA A 2 -40.68 -45.96 21.98
C ALA A 2 -40.11 -47.25 22.62
N ASP A 3 -40.97 -48.20 22.99
CA ASP A 3 -40.55 -49.49 23.55
C ASP A 3 -39.86 -50.37 22.49
N ASP A 4 -40.41 -50.44 21.27
CA ASP A 4 -39.84 -51.19 20.16
C ASP A 4 -38.44 -50.70 19.75
N ASP A 5 -38.24 -49.38 19.73
CA ASP A 5 -36.93 -48.78 19.41
C ASP A 5 -35.87 -49.12 20.48
N THR A 6 -36.26 -49.19 21.76
CA THR A 6 -35.33 -49.62 22.82
C THR A 6 -34.99 -51.10 22.71
N VAL A 7 -35.96 -51.94 22.30
CA VAL A 7 -35.77 -53.37 22.05
C VAL A 7 -34.88 -53.60 20.83
N ILE A 8 -35.09 -52.85 19.75
CA ILE A 8 -34.28 -52.90 18.53
C ILE A 8 -32.86 -52.42 18.83
N ARG A 9 -32.70 -51.30 19.55
CA ARG A 9 -31.39 -50.78 19.95
C ARG A 9 -30.63 -51.78 20.82
N ARG A 10 -31.29 -52.42 21.81
CA ARG A 10 -30.67 -53.48 22.63
C ARG A 10 -30.27 -54.69 21.79
N ARG A 11 -31.11 -55.15 20.86
CA ARG A 11 -30.79 -56.29 19.97
C ARG A 11 -29.63 -56.00 19.01
N LEU A 12 -29.57 -54.78 18.48
CA LEU A 12 -28.48 -54.34 17.61
C LEU A 12 -27.17 -54.24 18.39
N LEU A 13 -27.22 -53.67 19.60
CA LEU A 13 -26.08 -53.57 20.52
C LEU A 13 -25.56 -54.97 20.87
N THR A 14 -26.40 -55.93 21.25
CA THR A 14 -25.91 -57.25 21.73
C THR A 14 -25.63 -58.28 20.64
N ARG A 15 -25.83 -57.95 19.35
CA ARG A 15 -25.68 -58.84 18.17
C ARG A 15 -26.24 -60.27 18.35
N THR A 16 -27.23 -60.42 19.22
CA THR A 16 -27.79 -61.72 19.62
C THR A 16 -29.29 -61.67 19.40
N THR A 17 -29.78 -62.58 18.56
CA THR A 17 -31.20 -62.75 18.25
C THR A 17 -32.01 -63.26 19.45
N THR A 18 -31.37 -63.73 20.52
CA THR A 18 -31.99 -64.30 21.72
C THR A 18 -31.27 -63.87 23.00
N VAL A 19 -31.39 -62.61 23.43
CA VAL A 19 -30.96 -62.22 24.78
C VAL A 19 -32.05 -62.61 25.79
N GLY A 20 -31.75 -63.59 26.63
CA GLY A 20 -32.19 -63.68 28.03
C GLY A 20 -33.66 -63.99 28.35
N LYS A 21 -34.59 -63.90 27.39
CA LYS A 21 -36.00 -64.24 27.65
C LYS A 21 -36.32 -65.72 27.46
N THR A 22 -35.47 -66.47 26.77
CA THR A 22 -35.70 -67.90 26.48
C THR A 22 -35.03 -68.81 27.51
N GLY A 23 -33.76 -68.57 27.88
CA GLY A 23 -33.01 -69.44 28.80
C GLY A 23 -33.58 -69.47 30.22
N LEU A 24 -33.77 -68.31 30.86
CA LEU A 24 -34.33 -68.25 32.21
C LEU A 24 -35.77 -68.78 32.27
N LYS A 25 -36.59 -68.43 31.27
CA LYS A 25 -37.96 -68.91 31.17
C LYS A 25 -38.00 -70.43 31.02
N LYS A 26 -37.15 -71.00 30.15
CA LYS A 26 -37.05 -72.44 29.92
C LYS A 26 -36.57 -73.18 31.16
N CYS A 27 -35.55 -72.67 31.86
CA CYS A 27 -35.09 -73.20 33.14
C CYS A 27 -36.17 -73.15 34.23
N ALA A 28 -36.97 -72.08 34.28
CA ALA A 28 -38.10 -71.98 35.21
C ALA A 28 -39.23 -72.96 34.86
N GLU A 29 -39.53 -73.14 33.57
CA GLU A 29 -40.53 -74.10 33.08
C GLU A 29 -40.11 -75.56 33.36
N THR A 30 -38.83 -75.92 33.16
CA THR A 30 -38.32 -77.27 33.52
C THR A 30 -38.31 -77.51 35.02
N MET A 31 -37.98 -76.50 35.83
CA MET A 31 -38.04 -76.59 37.29
C MET A 31 -39.47 -76.80 37.79
N LEU A 32 -40.45 -76.05 37.24
CA LEU A 32 -41.86 -76.21 37.61
C LEU A 32 -42.40 -77.58 37.15
N GLY A 33 -42.03 -78.03 35.94
CA GLY A 33 -42.41 -79.35 35.45
C GLY A 33 -41.86 -80.49 36.33
N LEU A 34 -40.62 -80.36 36.81
CA LEU A 34 -40.04 -81.31 37.76
C LEU A 34 -40.79 -81.32 39.10
N MET A 35 -41.18 -80.16 39.62
CA MET A 35 -41.96 -80.06 40.87
C MET A 35 -43.34 -80.73 40.73
N ASP A 36 -44.00 -80.57 39.59
CA ASP A 36 -45.28 -81.23 39.31
C ASP A 36 -45.11 -82.76 39.19
N MET A 37 -44.03 -83.24 38.56
CA MET A 37 -43.71 -84.68 38.45
C MET A 37 -43.35 -85.32 39.80
N MET A 38 -42.68 -84.59 40.69
CA MET A 38 -42.38 -85.06 42.05
C MET A 38 -43.63 -85.11 42.96
N ALA A 39 -44.71 -84.42 42.61
CA ALA A 39 -45.97 -84.44 43.34
C ALA A 39 -46.90 -85.59 42.93
N ASP A 40 -46.58 -86.30 41.84
CA ASP A 40 -47.35 -87.44 41.32
C ASP A 40 -46.67 -88.77 41.70
N ASP A 41 -47.27 -89.51 42.64
CA ASP A 41 -46.79 -90.81 43.13
C ASP A 41 -46.75 -91.91 42.04
N ALA A 42 -47.30 -91.65 40.84
CA ALA A 42 -47.32 -92.57 39.71
C ALA A 42 -46.08 -92.47 38.78
N VAL A 43 -45.22 -91.47 38.98
CA VAL A 43 -44.03 -91.24 38.14
C VAL A 43 -42.89 -92.18 38.55
N ASP A 44 -42.20 -92.75 37.56
CA ASP A 44 -41.05 -93.61 37.81
C ASP A 44 -39.78 -92.81 38.15
N ASP A 45 -38.93 -93.39 39.00
CA ASP A 45 -37.71 -92.77 39.51
C ASP A 45 -36.69 -92.43 38.40
N GLU A 46 -36.70 -93.19 37.29
CA GLU A 46 -35.81 -92.96 36.15
C GLU A 46 -36.24 -91.72 35.35
N THR A 47 -37.53 -91.52 35.10
CA THR A 47 -38.06 -90.29 34.47
C THR A 47 -37.78 -89.06 35.35
N CYS A 48 -37.95 -89.17 36.67
CA CYS A 48 -37.62 -88.09 37.60
C CYS A 48 -36.12 -87.71 37.53
N LYS A 49 -35.23 -88.71 37.47
CA LYS A 49 -33.79 -88.49 37.33
C LYS A 49 -33.41 -87.81 36.01
N GLN A 50 -34.03 -88.20 34.89
CA GLN A 50 -33.80 -87.57 33.58
C GLN A 50 -34.20 -86.08 33.58
N GLU A 51 -35.30 -85.73 34.24
CA GLU A 51 -35.76 -84.35 34.37
C GLU A 51 -34.88 -83.51 35.31
N ILE A 52 -34.29 -84.13 36.35
CA ILE A 52 -33.25 -83.48 37.18
C ILE A 52 -32.00 -83.19 36.34
N GLU A 53 -31.54 -84.14 35.52
CA GLU A 53 -30.39 -83.94 34.62
C GLU A 53 -30.67 -82.85 33.58
N SER A 54 -31.89 -82.82 33.03
CA SER A 54 -32.38 -81.76 32.13
C SER A 54 -32.36 -80.39 32.81
N LEU A 55 -32.82 -80.29 34.06
CA LEU A 55 -32.78 -79.06 34.83
C LEU A 55 -31.34 -78.56 35.06
N PHE A 56 -30.41 -79.46 35.45
CA PHE A 56 -29.01 -79.09 35.62
C PHE A 56 -28.37 -78.56 34.33
N TRP A 57 -28.68 -79.19 33.20
CA TRP A 57 -28.23 -78.73 31.89
C TRP A 57 -28.73 -77.32 31.57
N GLU A 58 -30.02 -77.04 31.80
CA GLU A 58 -30.58 -75.70 31.59
C GLU A 58 -29.98 -74.65 32.54
N MET A 59 -29.66 -75.03 33.78
CA MET A 59 -28.97 -74.15 34.74
C MET A 59 -27.53 -73.81 34.30
N GLU A 60 -26.76 -74.80 33.83
CA GLU A 60 -25.41 -74.59 33.30
C GLU A 60 -25.43 -73.68 32.07
N GLN A 61 -26.39 -73.89 31.17
CA GLN A 61 -26.58 -73.05 29.99
C GLN A 61 -26.94 -71.61 30.38
N LEU A 62 -27.78 -71.41 31.40
CA LEU A 62 -28.14 -70.09 31.91
C LEU A 62 -26.92 -69.37 32.52
N GLU A 63 -26.09 -70.09 33.28
CA GLU A 63 -24.84 -69.55 33.84
C GLU A 63 -23.88 -69.11 32.72
N PHE A 64 -23.72 -69.93 31.68
CA PHE A 64 -22.91 -69.59 30.53
C PHE A 64 -23.39 -68.32 29.82
N GLU A 65 -24.71 -68.19 29.60
CA GLU A 65 -25.32 -67.00 29.00
C GLU A 65 -25.13 -65.74 29.86
N ALA A 66 -25.23 -65.87 31.19
CA ALA A 66 -24.99 -64.78 32.13
C ALA A 66 -23.52 -64.30 32.07
N ASN A 67 -22.57 -65.24 32.07
CA ASN A 67 -21.14 -64.94 31.96
C ASN A 67 -20.80 -64.27 30.62
N LYS A 68 -21.36 -64.77 29.51
CA LYS A 68 -21.20 -64.15 28.19
C LYS A 68 -21.73 -62.72 28.18
N THR A 69 -22.90 -62.48 28.76
CA THR A 69 -23.50 -61.14 28.85
C THR A 69 -22.65 -60.20 29.70
N LYS A 70 -22.02 -60.69 30.78
CA LYS A 70 -21.10 -59.90 31.60
C LYS A 70 -19.86 -59.45 30.83
N ILE A 71 -19.21 -60.36 30.10
CA ILE A 71 -18.04 -60.04 29.26
C ILE A 71 -18.42 -59.06 28.15
N TRP A 72 -19.59 -59.25 27.55
CA TRP A 72 -20.13 -58.35 26.53
C TRP A 72 -20.29 -56.93 27.06
N ASN A 73 -20.96 -56.76 28.21
CA ASN A 73 -21.12 -55.43 28.82
C ASN A 73 -19.76 -54.79 29.13
N TYR A 74 -18.82 -55.54 29.73
CA TYR A 74 -17.47 -55.03 29.98
C TYR A 74 -16.77 -54.54 28.70
N THR A 75 -16.93 -55.28 27.60
CA THR A 75 -16.35 -54.89 26.30
C THR A 75 -17.00 -53.62 25.77
N CYS A 76 -18.34 -53.53 25.83
CA CYS A 76 -19.07 -52.34 25.40
C CYS A 76 -18.72 -51.09 26.22
N ASP A 77 -18.57 -51.22 27.55
CA ASP A 77 -18.19 -50.10 28.41
C ASP A 77 -16.81 -49.56 28.01
N ARG A 78 -15.86 -50.46 27.74
CA ARG A 78 -14.53 -50.09 27.25
C ARG A 78 -14.58 -49.44 25.87
N GLU A 79 -15.36 -50.00 24.94
CA GLU A 79 -15.52 -49.41 23.59
C GLU A 79 -16.12 -48.01 23.68
N LEU A 80 -17.07 -47.76 24.58
CA LEU A 80 -17.64 -46.43 24.80
C LEU A 80 -16.59 -45.43 25.29
N GLU A 81 -15.74 -45.81 26.24
CA GLU A 81 -14.64 -44.95 26.73
C GLU A 81 -13.62 -44.64 25.63
N GLU A 82 -13.29 -45.62 24.79
CA GLU A 82 -12.43 -45.44 23.61
C GLU A 82 -13.06 -44.47 22.60
N TYR A 83 -14.38 -44.58 22.35
CA TYR A 83 -15.10 -43.66 21.47
C TYR A 83 -15.18 -42.23 22.03
N GLU A 84 -15.37 -42.06 23.34
CA GLU A 84 -15.36 -40.75 23.99
C GLU A 84 -13.97 -40.09 23.85
N THR A 85 -12.91 -40.86 24.09
CA THR A 85 -11.53 -40.39 23.93
C THR A 85 -11.26 -39.98 22.49
N LEU A 86 -11.60 -40.84 21.52
CA LEU A 86 -11.44 -40.55 20.09
C LEU A 86 -12.22 -39.31 19.66
N ASN A 87 -13.44 -39.13 20.17
CA ASN A 87 -14.24 -37.95 19.86
C ASN A 87 -13.58 -36.67 20.40
N SER A 88 -13.03 -36.72 21.62
CA SER A 88 -12.26 -35.61 22.19
C SER A 88 -11.04 -35.26 21.35
N GLU A 89 -10.28 -36.27 20.89
CA GLU A 89 -9.11 -36.05 20.02
C GLU A 89 -9.50 -35.42 18.67
N ILE A 90 -10.63 -35.84 18.09
CA ILE A 90 -11.16 -35.25 16.86
C ILE A 90 -11.54 -33.78 17.09
N ASP A 91 -12.23 -33.46 18.19
CA ASP A 91 -12.64 -32.10 18.52
C ASP A 91 -11.43 -31.17 18.76
N GLU A 92 -10.36 -31.68 19.40
CA GLU A 92 -9.10 -30.96 19.56
C GLU A 92 -8.40 -30.72 18.22
N SER A 93 -8.36 -31.72 17.35
CA SER A 93 -7.79 -31.63 16.00
C SER A 93 -8.54 -30.60 15.15
N ILE A 94 -9.87 -30.62 15.18
CA ILE A 94 -10.72 -29.62 14.51
C ILE A 94 -10.41 -28.23 15.05
N SER A 95 -10.36 -28.06 16.37
CA SER A 95 -10.06 -26.78 17.00
C SER A 95 -8.68 -26.24 16.60
N LYS A 96 -7.68 -27.11 16.50
CA LYS A 96 -6.34 -26.76 16.02
C LYS A 96 -6.36 -26.33 14.56
N ALA A 97 -6.99 -27.11 13.68
CA ALA A 97 -7.11 -26.78 12.27
C ALA A 97 -7.85 -25.45 12.04
N MET A 98 -8.90 -25.17 12.82
CA MET A 98 -9.61 -23.89 12.78
C MET A 98 -8.72 -22.70 13.14
N LYS A 99 -7.87 -22.84 14.17
CA LYS A 99 -6.88 -21.81 14.53
C LYS A 99 -5.85 -21.59 13.43
N GLU A 100 -5.31 -22.67 12.85
CA GLU A 100 -4.36 -22.59 11.73
C GLU A 100 -4.96 -21.90 10.51
N ILE A 101 -6.24 -22.19 10.19
CA ILE A 101 -6.96 -21.51 9.11
C ILE A 101 -7.04 -20.00 9.37
N GLU A 102 -7.36 -19.59 10.60
CA GLU A 102 -7.48 -18.16 10.92
C GLU A 102 -6.13 -17.43 10.87
N GLU A 103 -5.06 -18.08 11.34
CA GLU A 103 -3.69 -17.56 11.19
C GLU A 103 -3.28 -17.41 9.72
N LEU A 104 -3.61 -18.41 8.89
CA LEU A 104 -3.31 -18.37 7.46
C LEU A 104 -4.10 -17.27 6.74
N LYS A 105 -5.36 -17.03 7.11
CA LYS A 105 -6.13 -15.90 6.57
C LYS A 105 -5.47 -14.56 6.88
N MET A 106 -5.02 -14.37 8.13
CA MET A 106 -4.31 -13.14 8.52
C MET A 106 -3.02 -12.97 7.71
N LYS A 107 -2.21 -14.02 7.58
CA LYS A 107 -0.99 -14.01 6.75
C LYS A 107 -1.30 -13.65 5.30
N VAL A 108 -2.31 -14.27 4.69
CA VAL A 108 -2.73 -13.96 3.32
C VAL A 108 -3.14 -12.49 3.18
N HIS A 109 -3.84 -11.94 4.16
CA HIS A 109 -4.24 -10.53 4.12
C HIS A 109 -3.01 -9.59 4.16
N ILE A 110 -2.04 -9.88 5.03
CA ILE A 110 -0.78 -9.12 5.13
C ILE A 110 -0.01 -9.20 3.81
N GLU A 111 0.16 -10.40 3.25
CA GLU A 111 0.88 -10.61 1.99
C GLU A 111 0.21 -9.90 0.80
N LYS A 112 -1.13 -9.86 0.76
CA LYS A 112 -1.85 -9.07 -0.24
C LYS A 112 -1.53 -7.58 -0.14
N THR A 113 -1.47 -7.04 1.08
CA THR A 113 -1.11 -5.64 1.32
C THR A 113 0.33 -5.36 0.92
N VAL A 114 1.28 -6.24 1.28
CA VAL A 114 2.69 -6.13 0.87
C VAL A 114 2.82 -6.16 -0.65
N ARG A 115 2.10 -7.06 -1.32
CA ARG A 115 2.06 -7.12 -2.78
C ARG A 115 1.53 -5.84 -3.40
N ALA A 116 0.44 -5.28 -2.87
CA ALA A 116 -0.11 -4.01 -3.37
C ALA A 116 0.92 -2.88 -3.27
N TYR A 117 1.59 -2.74 -2.11
CA TYR A 117 2.67 -1.75 -1.97
C TYR A 117 3.82 -1.99 -2.93
N LYS A 118 4.21 -3.26 -3.15
CA LYS A 118 5.26 -3.58 -4.12
C LYS A 118 4.88 -3.18 -5.54
N GLU A 119 3.65 -3.44 -5.96
CA GLU A 119 3.13 -3.04 -7.27
C GLU A 119 3.10 -1.50 -7.41
N GLU A 120 2.71 -0.76 -6.36
CA GLU A 120 2.80 0.71 -6.33
C GLU A 120 4.25 1.20 -6.44
N TYR A 121 5.18 0.61 -5.70
CA TYR A 121 6.60 0.95 -5.79
C TYR A 121 7.17 0.67 -7.18
N GLU A 122 6.83 -0.45 -7.79
CA GLU A 122 7.25 -0.78 -9.16
C GLU A 122 6.65 0.19 -10.18
N SER A 123 5.40 0.63 -10.00
CA SER A 123 4.78 1.65 -10.85
C SER A 123 5.51 2.98 -10.75
N ILE A 124 5.78 3.46 -9.54
CA ILE A 124 6.54 4.70 -9.32
C ILE A 124 7.97 4.58 -9.86
N ALA A 125 8.63 3.45 -9.64
CA ALA A 125 9.99 3.21 -10.13
C ALA A 125 10.05 3.24 -11.66
N ARG A 126 9.04 2.72 -12.37
CA ARG A 126 8.96 2.84 -13.83
C ARG A 126 8.92 4.29 -14.27
N VAL A 127 8.04 5.10 -13.68
CA VAL A 127 7.93 6.54 -14.00
C VAL A 127 9.23 7.28 -13.69
N ILE A 128 9.88 6.98 -12.56
CA ILE A 128 11.16 7.58 -12.21
C ILE A 128 12.26 7.22 -13.22
N ASN A 129 12.29 5.98 -13.70
CA ASN A 129 13.29 5.52 -14.67
C ASN A 129 13.10 6.11 -16.07
N GLU A 130 11.93 6.63 -16.41
CA GLU A 130 11.71 7.40 -17.65
C GLU A 130 12.36 8.80 -17.58
N LEU A 131 12.59 9.32 -16.37
CA LEU A 131 13.22 10.62 -16.17
C LEU A 131 14.75 10.50 -16.33
N PRO A 132 15.42 11.52 -16.90
CA PRO A 132 16.86 11.53 -17.01
C PRO A 132 17.52 11.48 -15.63
N SER A 133 18.72 10.89 -15.58
CA SER A 133 19.48 10.78 -14.34
C SER A 133 19.69 12.17 -13.72
N ARG A 134 19.60 12.25 -12.39
CA ARG A 134 19.92 13.49 -11.66
C ARG A 134 21.28 14.05 -12.03
N LYS A 135 22.25 13.17 -12.33
CA LYS A 135 23.60 13.58 -12.75
C LYS A 135 23.57 14.34 -14.08
N ASP A 136 22.79 13.85 -15.04
CA ASP A 136 22.68 14.43 -16.38
C ASP A 136 21.96 15.78 -16.31
N ILE A 137 20.84 15.84 -15.56
CA ILE A 137 20.12 17.10 -15.30
C ILE A 137 21.04 18.14 -14.64
N THR A 138 21.83 17.73 -13.63
CA THR A 138 22.74 18.63 -12.92
C THR A 138 23.85 19.13 -13.84
N ALA A 139 24.39 18.27 -14.70
CA ALA A 139 25.38 18.66 -15.70
C ALA A 139 24.80 19.65 -16.72
N GLU A 140 23.58 19.41 -17.20
CA GLU A 140 22.91 20.32 -18.13
C GLU A 140 22.61 21.68 -17.49
N ILE A 141 22.14 21.71 -16.24
CA ILE A 141 21.97 22.95 -15.46
C ILE A 141 23.30 23.72 -15.36
N ALA A 142 24.41 23.04 -15.07
CA ALA A 142 25.72 23.69 -14.97
C ALA A 142 26.14 24.31 -16.31
N VAL A 143 25.91 23.62 -17.43
CA VAL A 143 26.19 24.13 -18.78
C VAL A 143 25.33 25.36 -19.09
N GLN A 144 24.02 25.30 -18.81
CA GLN A 144 23.13 26.43 -19.08
C GLN A 144 23.47 27.64 -18.20
N ASN A 145 23.80 27.44 -16.92
CA ASN A 145 24.25 28.52 -16.04
C ASN A 145 25.51 29.20 -16.57
N LYS A 146 26.49 28.42 -17.04
CA LYS A 146 27.70 28.99 -17.65
C LYS A 146 27.38 29.83 -18.89
N ARG A 147 26.50 29.35 -19.76
CA ARG A 147 26.05 30.11 -20.95
C ARG A 147 25.34 31.40 -20.57
N LEU A 148 24.57 31.38 -19.48
CA LEU A 148 23.85 32.55 -18.96
C LEU A 148 24.83 33.58 -18.40
N GLU A 149 25.86 33.14 -17.68
CA GLU A 149 26.95 33.99 -17.19
C GLU A 149 27.75 34.61 -18.35
N GLU A 150 28.13 33.80 -19.35
CA GLU A 150 28.81 34.28 -20.56
C GLU A 150 27.97 35.31 -21.33
N ALA A 151 26.67 35.07 -21.49
CA ALA A 151 25.76 36.00 -22.15
C ALA A 151 25.59 37.31 -21.35
N THR A 152 25.48 37.21 -20.02
CA THR A 152 25.36 38.39 -19.14
C THR A 152 26.62 39.25 -19.22
N SER A 153 27.81 38.62 -19.16
CA SER A 153 29.08 39.32 -19.32
C SER A 153 29.22 39.96 -20.70
N ALA A 154 28.75 39.29 -21.76
CA ALA A 154 28.74 39.87 -23.11
C ALA A 154 27.82 41.09 -23.21
N ILE A 155 26.64 41.06 -22.56
CA ILE A 155 25.73 42.22 -22.46
C ILE A 155 26.43 43.37 -21.74
N GLU A 156 27.00 43.13 -20.55
CA GLU A 156 27.74 44.15 -19.79
C GLU A 156 28.90 44.77 -20.60
N ALA A 157 29.61 43.93 -21.38
CA ALA A 157 30.69 44.39 -22.25
C ALA A 157 30.18 45.23 -23.44
N VAL A 158 28.98 44.97 -23.94
CA VAL A 158 28.34 45.79 -24.99
C VAL A 158 27.79 47.08 -24.40
N ASP A 159 27.13 47.02 -23.25
CA ASP A 159 26.59 48.20 -22.55
C ASP A 159 27.70 49.18 -22.18
N SER A 160 28.81 48.70 -21.64
CA SER A 160 29.98 49.56 -21.34
C SER A 160 30.58 50.22 -22.59
N LYS A 161 30.61 49.52 -23.73
CA LYS A 161 31.02 50.11 -25.02
C LYS A 161 30.02 51.14 -25.51
N LEU A 162 28.73 50.88 -25.37
CA LEU A 162 27.66 51.80 -25.77
C LEU A 162 27.70 53.08 -24.92
N ASP A 163 27.91 52.94 -23.61
CA ASP A 163 28.13 54.07 -22.70
C ASP A 163 29.34 54.90 -23.09
N LEU A 164 30.47 54.25 -23.41
CA LEU A 164 31.66 54.95 -23.88
C LEU A 164 31.39 55.71 -25.19
N ARG A 165 30.72 55.07 -26.16
CA ARG A 165 30.35 55.70 -27.43
C ARG A 165 29.39 56.87 -27.22
N THR A 166 28.43 56.74 -26.31
CA THR A 166 27.50 57.82 -25.95
C THR A 166 28.23 59.01 -25.35
N LYS A 167 29.20 58.77 -24.45
CA LYS A 167 30.07 59.81 -23.88
C LYS A 167 30.95 60.48 -24.95
N GLN A 168 31.55 59.69 -25.85
CA GLN A 168 32.33 60.22 -26.98
C GLN A 168 31.48 61.08 -27.91
N PHE A 169 30.24 60.65 -28.19
CA PHE A 169 29.32 61.39 -29.05
C PHE A 169 28.87 62.71 -28.39
N ALA A 170 28.61 62.68 -27.08
CA ALA A 170 28.31 63.88 -26.31
C ALA A 170 29.49 64.88 -26.30
N LEU A 171 30.73 64.38 -26.14
CA LEU A 171 31.92 65.21 -26.24
C LEU A 171 32.07 65.82 -27.64
N LEU A 172 31.91 65.02 -28.70
CA LEU A 172 31.94 65.50 -30.08
C LEU A 172 30.89 66.60 -30.31
N MET A 173 29.65 66.37 -29.86
CA MET A 173 28.57 67.36 -29.99
C MET A 173 28.89 68.66 -29.26
N ASN A 174 29.49 68.58 -28.06
CA ASN A 174 29.95 69.76 -27.33
C ASN A 174 31.08 70.48 -28.07
N THR A 175 32.06 69.77 -28.64
CA THR A 175 33.12 70.40 -29.45
C THR A 175 32.58 71.06 -30.71
N ILE A 176 31.59 70.47 -31.38
CA ILE A 176 30.92 71.08 -32.53
C ILE A 176 30.17 72.34 -32.10
N GLN A 177 29.47 72.30 -30.96
CA GLN A 177 28.81 73.49 -30.41
C GLN A 177 29.79 74.60 -30.04
N ASN A 178 30.93 74.25 -29.43
CA ASN A 178 31.97 75.23 -29.10
C ASN A 178 32.63 75.80 -30.36
N LEU A 179 32.98 74.96 -31.34
CA LEU A 179 33.52 75.42 -32.61
C LEU A 179 32.53 76.31 -33.36
N LYS A 180 31.23 75.98 -33.33
CA LYS A 180 30.18 76.83 -33.88
C LYS A 180 30.12 78.16 -33.12
N ALA A 181 30.15 78.14 -31.79
CA ALA A 181 30.17 79.35 -30.98
C ALA A 181 31.41 80.22 -31.28
N THR A 182 32.60 79.62 -31.40
CA THR A 182 33.81 80.33 -31.80
C THR A 182 33.72 80.88 -33.22
N LEU A 183 33.12 80.14 -34.16
CA LEU A 183 32.92 80.64 -35.52
C LEU A 183 31.91 81.80 -35.56
N ASP A 184 30.84 81.70 -34.76
CA ASP A 184 29.84 82.75 -34.58
C ASP A 184 30.44 83.99 -33.87
N GLU A 185 31.39 83.79 -32.93
CA GLU A 185 32.17 84.85 -32.28
C GLU A 185 33.19 85.49 -33.24
N ASP A 186 33.93 84.70 -34.02
CA ASP A 186 34.90 85.18 -35.02
C ASP A 186 34.18 85.97 -36.12
N THR A 187 33.03 85.51 -36.60
CA THR A 187 32.22 86.28 -37.56
C THR A 187 31.68 87.58 -36.96
N GLN A 188 31.28 87.59 -35.68
CA GLN A 188 30.95 88.84 -34.99
C GLN A 188 32.14 89.78 -34.86
N MET A 189 33.34 89.26 -34.55
CA MET A 189 34.55 90.08 -34.47
C MET A 189 34.95 90.64 -35.84
N GLU A 190 34.85 89.86 -36.92
CA GLU A 190 35.09 90.36 -38.29
C GLU A 190 34.08 91.45 -38.68
N GLU A 191 32.79 91.26 -38.37
CA GLU A 191 31.76 92.30 -38.58
C GLU A 191 32.02 93.57 -37.76
N ASP A 192 32.58 93.45 -36.55
CA ASP A 192 32.91 94.58 -35.68
C ASP A 192 34.24 95.25 -36.08
N GLU A 193 35.21 94.51 -36.62
CA GLU A 193 36.44 95.06 -37.22
C GLU A 193 36.16 95.76 -38.55
N GLU A 194 35.25 95.24 -39.39
CA GLU A 194 34.81 95.93 -40.60
C GLU A 194 34.05 97.23 -40.28
N LYS A 195 33.22 97.25 -39.23
CA LYS A 195 32.61 98.49 -38.72
C LYS A 195 33.66 99.47 -38.21
N GLN A 196 34.66 99.02 -37.45
CA GLN A 196 35.74 99.88 -36.96
C GLN A 196 36.62 100.43 -38.09
N ARG A 197 36.89 99.67 -39.15
CA ARG A 197 37.62 100.18 -40.33
C ARG A 197 36.79 101.13 -41.17
N ALA A 198 35.46 100.92 -41.27
CA ALA A 198 34.57 101.87 -41.89
C ALA A 198 34.50 103.19 -41.10
N ASP A 199 34.51 103.13 -39.76
CA ASP A 199 34.56 104.30 -38.89
C ASP A 199 35.94 105.02 -38.95
N GLU A 200 37.06 104.29 -39.11
CA GLU A 200 38.41 104.88 -39.27
C GLU A 200 38.65 105.50 -40.68
N ASP A 201 38.04 104.96 -41.74
CA ASP A 201 38.07 105.57 -43.09
C ASP A 201 37.14 106.81 -43.19
N GLU A 202 36.04 106.88 -42.42
CA GLU A 202 35.21 108.09 -42.32
C GLU A 202 35.91 109.25 -41.58
N GLU A 203 36.80 108.99 -40.61
CA GLU A 203 37.57 110.05 -39.91
C GLU A 203 38.71 110.64 -40.76
N MET A 204 39.18 109.96 -41.82
CA MET A 204 40.25 110.46 -42.71
C MET A 204 39.74 111.28 -43.91
N GLU A 205 38.44 111.24 -44.24
CA GLU A 205 37.84 112.08 -45.30
C GLU A 205 37.44 113.50 -44.81
N ASP A 206 37.34 113.75 -43.50
CA ASP A 206 36.83 115.01 -42.95
C ASP A 206 37.90 116.10 -42.67
N VAL A 207 39.18 115.86 -43.01
CA VAL A 207 40.26 116.87 -42.85
C VAL A 207 40.60 117.61 -44.17
N GLU A 208 40.22 117.11 -45.35
CA GLU A 208 40.54 117.75 -46.65
C GLU A 208 39.44 118.66 -47.23
N GLN A 209 38.27 118.84 -46.59
CA GLN A 209 37.16 119.61 -47.16
C GLN A 209 36.81 120.97 -46.52
N HIS A 210 37.59 121.51 -45.56
CA HIS A 210 37.41 122.93 -45.22
C HIS A 210 38.20 123.85 -46.18
N LYS A 211 37.64 123.95 -47.39
CA LYS A 211 38.02 124.88 -48.45
C LYS A 211 38.15 126.33 -47.97
N SER A 212 39.26 126.89 -48.39
CA SER A 212 39.49 128.26 -48.79
C SER A 212 38.35 128.92 -49.59
N THR A 213 38.28 130.25 -49.41
CA THR A 213 37.86 131.33 -50.35
C THR A 213 36.37 131.72 -50.47
N PRO A 214 36.04 132.95 -50.96
CA PRO A 214 36.73 134.25 -50.88
C PRO A 214 35.82 135.51 -50.77
N ASN A 215 36.46 136.68 -50.57
CA ASN A 215 36.17 138.04 -51.09
C ASN A 215 34.76 138.65 -51.12
N GLY A 216 34.68 139.93 -50.71
CA GLY A 216 33.99 140.95 -51.53
C GLY A 216 33.21 142.06 -50.80
N ASP A 217 33.90 143.18 -50.60
CA ASP A 217 33.47 144.58 -50.87
C ASP A 217 32.34 145.33 -50.11
N SER A 218 32.77 146.56 -49.73
CA SER A 218 32.06 147.85 -49.75
C SER A 218 31.07 148.21 -48.64
N ALA A 219 31.54 149.01 -47.67
CA ALA A 219 31.15 150.42 -47.43
C ALA A 219 31.69 150.93 -46.08
#